data_AF-A0A1V3TYA0-F1
#
_entry.id   AF-A0A1V3TYA0-F1
#
_cell.length_a   1.000
_cell.length_b   1.000
_cell.length_c   1.000
_cell.angle_alpha   90.00
_cell.angle_beta   90.00
_cell.angle_gamma   90.00
#
_symmetry.space_group_name_H-M   'P 1'
#
loop_
_entity.id
_entity.type
_entity.pdbx_description
1 polymer ?
#
loop_
_entity_poly.entity_id
_entity_poly.type
_entity_poly.pdbx_seq_one_letter_code
_entity_poly.pdbx_strand_id
1 'polypeptide(L)'
;MNFEILQQKIEEATKKAFLEIYKKAGSEEVYAFALYSDEGAMTVCPSANTLKHLDKAETDDLAYYKFEPAEWKYEMQGAEEDFNEISASLRKELDEYGNDDEWFLEFQDKLFETCVEVLEKLKNENFFSRITGKDIFLTFTISDYDINNKYIRNLISRLNDNHYKKEYYDWMKSWGTYKDIQELQDLIESGKGITQQDVYPFALKPSTRELTYQLLDEYNSENVFPTEFLSIVKAAEANLVNWLAYPTELNAYPDEIEYLNRVSIGPDENQDVFHYEVFQYRVNEPHWAASDGWMLGVVGPYFDDSLPYDFPQATFSRMDSVARKITPEQEVQWVHEHIFLQNQS
;
A
#
# COMPACT_ATOMS: atom_id res chain seq x y z
N MET A 1 6.91 -26.34 -4.29
CA MET A 1 6.33 -26.60 -2.96
C MET A 1 4.84 -26.94 -3.05
N ASN A 2 4.32 -27.82 -2.18
CA ASN A 2 2.87 -28.04 -2.06
C ASN A 2 2.28 -27.12 -0.97
N PHE A 3 1.46 -26.16 -1.38
CA PHE A 3 0.85 -25.17 -0.48
C PHE A 3 -0.21 -25.74 0.46
N GLU A 4 -0.89 -26.84 0.11
CA GLU A 4 -1.84 -27.49 1.03
C GLU A 4 -1.09 -28.08 2.24
N ILE A 5 0.09 -28.65 1.99
CA ILE A 5 0.97 -29.17 3.05
C ILE A 5 1.55 -28.02 3.87
N LEU A 6 2.00 -26.93 3.21
CA LEU A 6 2.50 -25.74 3.91
C LEU A 6 1.42 -25.14 4.82
N GLN A 7 0.20 -24.98 4.32
CA GLN A 7 -0.93 -24.44 5.07
C GLN A 7 -1.21 -25.25 6.33
N GLN A 8 -1.19 -26.58 6.23
CA GLN A 8 -1.34 -27.47 7.40
C GLN A 8 -0.20 -27.28 8.41
N LYS A 9 1.05 -27.18 7.96
CA LYS A 9 2.19 -26.93 8.84
C LYS A 9 2.08 -25.57 9.55
N ILE A 10 1.72 -24.51 8.82
CA ILE A 10 1.51 -23.17 9.37
C ILE A 10 0.38 -23.20 10.40
N GLU A 11 -0.73 -23.89 10.11
CA GLU A 11 -1.83 -24.04 11.06
C GLU A 11 -1.41 -24.73 12.36
N GLU A 12 -0.70 -25.85 12.27
CA GLU A 12 -0.20 -26.60 13.44
C GLU A 12 0.79 -25.76 14.27
N ALA A 13 1.75 -25.11 13.60
CA ALA A 13 2.72 -24.21 14.22
C ALA A 13 2.03 -23.02 14.90
N THR A 14 1.02 -22.43 14.25
CA THR A 14 0.24 -21.31 14.79
C THR A 14 -0.51 -21.71 16.07
N LYS A 15 -1.21 -22.86 16.05
CA LYS A 15 -1.90 -23.38 17.25
C LYS A 15 -0.91 -23.61 18.39
N LYS A 16 0.23 -24.21 18.09
CA LYS A 16 1.29 -24.50 19.07
C LYS A 16 1.88 -23.22 19.65
N ALA A 17 2.24 -22.25 18.82
CA ALA A 17 2.81 -20.98 19.25
C ALA A 17 1.85 -20.22 20.18
N PHE A 18 0.58 -20.10 19.79
CA PHE A 18 -0.41 -19.43 20.61
C PHE A 18 -0.58 -20.09 21.99
N LEU A 19 -0.64 -21.43 22.04
CA LEU A 19 -0.74 -22.17 23.30
C LEU A 19 0.50 -22.00 24.18
N GLU A 20 1.70 -22.01 23.60
CA GLU A 20 2.96 -21.79 24.32
C GLU A 20 3.05 -20.37 24.90
N ILE A 21 2.69 -19.35 24.11
CA ILE A 21 2.63 -17.97 24.56
C ILE A 21 1.59 -17.82 25.66
N TYR A 22 0.36 -18.32 25.45
CA TYR A 22 -0.71 -18.20 26.43
C TYR A 22 -0.38 -18.90 27.75
N LYS A 23 0.31 -20.04 27.72
CA LYS A 23 0.80 -20.71 28.94
C LYS A 23 1.76 -19.84 29.74
N LYS A 24 2.61 -19.05 29.07
CA LYS A 24 3.59 -18.14 29.68
C LYS A 24 2.95 -16.83 30.14
N ALA A 25 2.01 -16.30 29.36
CA ALA A 25 1.57 -14.91 29.39
C ALA A 25 0.06 -14.71 29.56
N GLY A 26 -0.73 -15.78 29.73
CA GLY A 26 -2.19 -15.68 29.82
C GLY A 26 -2.67 -14.80 30.98
N SER A 27 -1.94 -14.79 32.11
CA SER A 27 -2.20 -13.89 33.25
C SER A 27 -1.85 -12.43 32.98
N GLU A 28 -1.14 -12.14 31.89
CA GLU A 28 -0.82 -10.80 31.42
C GLU A 28 -1.86 -10.23 30.46
N GLU A 29 -2.92 -10.99 30.19
CA GLU A 29 -4.01 -10.62 29.29
C GLU A 29 -3.57 -10.50 27.82
N VAL A 30 -3.25 -11.64 27.20
CA VAL A 30 -3.03 -11.73 25.75
C VAL A 30 -4.24 -11.17 25.01
N TYR A 31 -4.02 -10.19 24.14
CA TYR A 31 -5.09 -9.49 23.41
C TYR A 31 -4.89 -9.49 21.89
N ALA A 32 -3.68 -9.76 21.41
CA ALA A 32 -3.34 -9.73 19.99
C ALA A 32 -2.45 -10.91 19.61
N PHE A 33 -2.64 -11.40 18.39
CA PHE A 33 -1.80 -12.42 17.77
C PHE A 33 -1.68 -12.17 16.26
N ALA A 34 -0.50 -12.37 15.70
CA ALA A 34 -0.23 -12.19 14.28
C ALA A 34 0.67 -13.30 13.74
N LEU A 35 0.57 -13.51 12.44
CA LEU A 35 1.66 -14.06 11.65
C LEU A 35 2.28 -12.91 10.86
N TYR A 36 3.56 -12.98 10.56
CA TYR A 36 4.20 -12.02 9.67
C TYR A 36 5.34 -12.67 8.89
N SER A 37 5.72 -12.03 7.79
CA SER A 37 6.76 -12.47 6.86
C SER A 37 7.68 -11.31 6.49
N ASP A 38 8.80 -11.61 5.84
CA ASP A 38 9.65 -10.63 5.19
C ASP A 38 9.22 -10.40 3.72
N GLU A 39 9.62 -9.28 3.14
CA GLU A 39 9.38 -8.99 1.71
C GLU A 39 9.92 -10.09 0.79
N GLY A 40 10.98 -10.79 1.18
CA GLY A 40 11.56 -11.89 0.41
C GLY A 40 10.77 -13.20 0.49
N ALA A 41 9.65 -13.24 1.22
CA ALA A 41 8.85 -14.44 1.45
C ALA A 41 9.66 -15.62 2.02
N MET A 42 10.74 -15.33 2.75
CA MET A 42 11.69 -16.34 3.26
C MET A 42 11.30 -16.88 4.63
N THR A 43 10.42 -16.19 5.35
CA THR A 43 10.06 -16.48 6.72
C THR A 43 8.56 -16.45 6.97
N VAL A 44 8.13 -17.20 7.98
CA VAL A 44 6.85 -16.99 8.64
C VAL A 44 7.12 -17.02 10.13
N CYS A 45 6.71 -15.99 10.84
CA CYS A 45 6.94 -15.87 12.27
C CYS A 45 5.65 -15.52 13.02
N PRO A 46 5.45 -16.05 14.24
CA PRO A 46 4.36 -15.62 15.10
C PRO A 46 4.75 -14.36 15.87
N SER A 47 3.76 -13.55 16.20
CA SER A 47 3.91 -12.46 17.18
C SER A 47 2.65 -12.36 18.04
N ALA A 48 2.80 -11.91 19.28
CA ALA A 48 1.67 -11.70 20.19
C ALA A 48 1.94 -10.59 21.19
N ASN A 49 0.87 -9.96 21.66
CA ASN A 49 0.96 -8.91 22.67
C ASN A 49 -0.02 -9.09 23.84
N THR A 50 0.32 -8.45 24.95
CA THR A 50 -0.43 -8.49 26.20
C THR A 50 -0.78 -7.09 26.69
N LEU A 51 -1.94 -6.93 27.34
CA LEU A 51 -2.34 -5.61 27.87
C LEU A 51 -1.32 -5.11 28.89
N LYS A 52 -0.79 -6.01 29.73
CA LYS A 52 0.25 -5.67 30.71
C LYS A 52 1.56 -5.17 30.07
N HIS A 53 1.88 -5.60 28.85
CA HIS A 53 3.03 -5.05 28.13
C HIS A 53 2.68 -3.69 27.52
N LEU A 54 1.52 -3.59 26.87
CA LEU A 54 1.02 -2.34 26.29
C LEU A 54 0.91 -1.21 27.33
N ASP A 55 0.44 -1.51 28.54
CA ASP A 55 0.33 -0.56 29.66
C ASP A 55 1.68 0.06 30.09
N LYS A 56 2.81 -0.54 29.67
CA LYS A 56 4.16 -0.03 29.95
C LYS A 56 4.73 0.81 28.81
N ALA A 57 4.02 0.93 27.69
CA ALA A 57 4.44 1.77 26.58
C ALA A 57 4.32 3.24 27.02
N GLU A 58 5.44 3.87 27.39
CA GLU A 58 5.51 5.30 27.68
C GLU A 58 5.71 6.06 26.37
N THR A 59 4.64 6.19 25.58
CA THR A 59 4.67 6.77 24.23
C THR A 59 3.41 7.56 23.92
N ASP A 60 3.57 8.60 23.09
CA ASP A 60 2.46 9.39 22.57
C ASP A 60 1.71 8.66 21.43
N ASP A 61 2.29 7.59 20.87
CA ASP A 61 1.68 6.76 19.82
C ASP A 61 1.31 5.36 20.33
N LEU A 62 0.39 5.31 21.29
CA LEU A 62 -0.06 4.03 21.87
C LEU A 62 -0.71 3.10 20.83
N ALA A 63 -1.28 3.66 19.76
CA ALA A 63 -1.98 2.88 18.73
C ALA A 63 -1.00 2.07 17.88
N TYR A 64 0.16 2.64 17.51
CA TYR A 64 1.24 1.92 16.84
C TYR A 64 1.68 0.69 17.65
N TYR A 65 2.05 0.85 18.93
CA TYR A 65 2.44 -0.27 19.79
C TYR A 65 1.32 -1.27 20.07
N LYS A 66 0.07 -0.83 19.94
CA LYS A 66 -1.09 -1.71 20.10
C LYS A 66 -1.26 -2.66 18.91
N PHE A 67 -0.96 -2.19 17.70
CA PHE A 67 -1.33 -2.87 16.46
C PHE A 67 -0.16 -3.35 15.59
N GLU A 68 1.06 -2.89 15.84
CA GLU A 68 2.26 -3.26 15.06
C GLU A 68 2.96 -4.50 15.64
N PRO A 69 2.92 -5.66 14.96
CA PRO A 69 3.53 -6.90 15.46
C PRO A 69 5.03 -6.85 15.73
N ALA A 70 5.78 -5.99 15.05
CA ALA A 70 7.21 -5.81 15.28
C ALA A 70 7.52 -5.17 16.65
N GLU A 71 6.57 -4.45 17.26
CA GLU A 71 6.73 -3.83 18.57
C GLU A 71 6.21 -4.71 19.72
N TRP A 72 5.69 -5.89 19.41
CA TRP A 72 5.02 -6.73 20.39
C TRP A 72 6.00 -7.59 21.20
N LYS A 73 5.68 -7.78 22.49
CA LYS A 73 6.54 -8.50 23.45
C LYS A 73 6.98 -9.91 23.02
N TYR A 74 6.11 -10.62 22.30
CA TYR A 74 6.33 -12.02 21.91
C TYR A 74 6.60 -12.16 20.41
N GLU A 75 7.18 -11.14 19.79
CA GLU A 75 7.71 -11.22 18.44
C GLU A 75 8.66 -12.43 18.28
N MET A 76 8.50 -13.19 17.19
CA MET A 76 9.22 -14.44 16.86
C MET A 76 9.15 -15.55 17.93
N GLN A 77 8.24 -15.47 18.90
CA GLN A 77 8.18 -16.43 20.00
C GLN A 77 7.02 -17.43 19.88
N GLY A 78 7.34 -18.70 20.18
CA GLY A 78 6.38 -19.82 20.21
C GLY A 78 6.53 -20.72 18.99
N ALA A 79 6.48 -22.04 19.20
CA ALA A 79 6.68 -23.05 18.16
C ALA A 79 7.94 -22.81 17.29
N GLU A 80 9.04 -22.42 17.94
CA GLU A 80 10.28 -21.99 17.28
C GLU A 80 10.83 -23.05 16.31
N GLU A 81 10.83 -24.32 16.71
CA GLU A 81 11.28 -25.43 15.84
C GLU A 81 10.42 -25.55 14.57
N ASP A 82 9.10 -25.43 14.71
CA ASP A 82 8.13 -25.60 13.62
C ASP A 82 8.23 -24.44 12.61
N PHE A 83 8.28 -23.19 13.10
CA PHE A 83 8.45 -22.02 12.23
C PHE A 83 9.84 -21.94 11.58
N ASN A 84 10.89 -22.43 12.26
CA ASN A 84 12.20 -22.58 11.66
C ASN A 84 12.21 -23.61 10.53
N GLU A 85 11.51 -24.75 10.69
CA GLU A 85 11.37 -25.75 9.63
C GLU A 85 10.59 -25.20 8.42
N ILE A 86 9.49 -24.48 8.67
CA ILE A 86 8.71 -23.79 7.63
C ILE A 86 9.61 -22.82 6.88
N SER A 87 10.27 -21.91 7.58
CA SER A 87 11.13 -20.88 6.97
C SER A 87 12.35 -21.50 6.25
N ALA A 88 12.88 -22.62 6.71
CA ALA A 88 13.94 -23.35 6.00
C ALA A 88 13.42 -23.96 4.68
N SER A 89 12.17 -24.44 4.68
CA SER A 89 11.52 -24.97 3.47
C SER A 89 11.24 -23.87 2.45
N LEU A 90 10.79 -22.69 2.89
CA LEU A 90 10.56 -21.52 2.03
C LEU A 90 11.84 -21.07 1.35
N ARG A 91 12.93 -20.86 2.11
CA ARG A 91 14.24 -20.50 1.55
C ARG A 91 14.75 -21.51 0.53
N LYS A 92 14.61 -22.81 0.82
CA LYS A 92 15.00 -23.86 -0.12
C LYS A 92 14.22 -23.79 -1.42
N GLU A 93 12.92 -23.51 -1.36
CA GLU A 93 12.11 -23.35 -2.56
C GLU A 93 12.55 -22.11 -3.36
N LEU A 94 12.78 -20.97 -2.71
CA LEU A 94 13.28 -19.77 -3.37
C LEU A 94 14.65 -20.00 -4.05
N ASP A 95 15.57 -20.69 -3.37
CA ASP A 95 16.89 -21.05 -3.92
C ASP A 95 16.78 -21.92 -5.19
N GLU A 96 15.72 -22.74 -5.32
CA GLU A 96 15.51 -23.61 -6.49
C GLU A 96 15.05 -22.83 -7.73
N TYR A 97 14.41 -21.67 -7.57
CA TYR A 97 13.82 -20.88 -8.64
C TYR A 97 14.61 -19.61 -8.99
N GLY A 98 15.57 -19.20 -8.14
CA GLY A 98 16.54 -18.16 -8.48
C GLY A 98 15.90 -16.78 -8.71
N ASN A 99 16.17 -16.16 -9.86
CA ASN A 99 15.75 -14.79 -10.21
C ASN A 99 14.54 -14.78 -11.16
N ASP A 100 13.60 -15.71 -11.00
CA ASP A 100 12.35 -15.69 -11.75
C ASP A 100 11.34 -14.79 -11.05
N ASP A 101 11.27 -13.53 -11.49
CA ASP A 101 10.47 -12.48 -10.83
C ASP A 101 8.96 -12.76 -10.93
N GLU A 102 8.46 -13.25 -12.06
CA GLU A 102 7.04 -13.60 -12.23
C GLU A 102 6.65 -14.72 -11.27
N TRP A 103 7.46 -15.79 -11.22
CA TRP A 103 7.23 -16.88 -10.28
C TRP A 103 7.34 -16.42 -8.82
N PHE A 104 8.29 -15.54 -8.51
CA PHE A 104 8.48 -15.02 -7.16
C PHE A 104 7.24 -14.25 -6.67
N LEU A 105 6.68 -13.37 -7.50
CA LEU A 105 5.47 -12.62 -7.16
C LEU A 105 4.29 -13.57 -6.90
N GLU A 106 4.07 -14.57 -7.77
CA GLU A 106 3.02 -15.59 -7.54
C GLU A 106 3.25 -16.40 -6.25
N PHE A 107 4.51 -16.75 -5.96
CA PHE A 107 4.88 -17.48 -4.75
C PHE A 107 4.63 -16.65 -3.49
N GLN A 108 5.06 -15.39 -3.51
CA GLN A 108 4.92 -14.43 -2.43
C GLN A 108 3.45 -14.19 -2.09
N ASP A 109 2.63 -13.84 -3.07
CA ASP A 109 1.19 -13.63 -2.90
C ASP A 109 0.52 -14.86 -2.28
N LYS A 110 0.88 -16.04 -2.77
CA LYS A 110 0.31 -17.30 -2.29
C LYS A 110 0.74 -17.62 -0.86
N LEU A 111 1.98 -17.31 -0.47
CA LEU A 111 2.45 -17.48 0.91
C LEU A 111 1.70 -16.56 1.87
N PHE A 112 1.59 -15.29 1.52
CA PHE A 112 0.93 -14.29 2.34
C PHE A 112 -0.54 -14.62 2.53
N GLU A 113 -1.24 -14.94 1.44
CA GLU A 113 -2.64 -15.37 1.51
C GLU A 113 -2.80 -16.66 2.33
N THR A 114 -1.89 -17.63 2.21
CA THR A 114 -1.92 -18.85 3.03
C THR A 114 -1.85 -18.54 4.53
N CYS A 115 -1.02 -17.57 4.94
CA CYS A 115 -0.93 -17.13 6.34
C CYS A 115 -2.24 -16.50 6.82
N VAL A 116 -2.84 -15.64 5.99
CA VAL A 116 -4.12 -14.99 6.29
C VAL A 116 -5.25 -16.03 6.39
N GLU A 117 -5.33 -16.99 5.47
CA GLU A 117 -6.32 -18.06 5.49
C GLU A 117 -6.20 -18.94 6.74
N VAL A 118 -4.99 -19.21 7.22
CA VAL A 118 -4.78 -19.94 8.48
C VAL A 118 -5.34 -19.14 9.65
N LEU A 119 -5.03 -17.86 9.78
CA LEU A 119 -5.57 -17.00 10.84
C LEU A 119 -7.09 -16.92 10.77
N GLU A 120 -7.65 -16.75 9.58
CA GLU A 120 -9.09 -16.69 9.32
C GLU A 120 -9.79 -18.01 9.69
N LYS A 121 -9.21 -19.15 9.33
CA LYS A 121 -9.72 -20.47 9.72
C LYS A 121 -9.75 -20.62 11.25
N LEU A 122 -8.66 -20.28 11.93
CA LEU A 122 -8.56 -20.39 13.39
C LEU A 122 -9.52 -19.45 14.11
N LYS A 123 -9.72 -18.24 13.58
CA LYS A 123 -10.75 -17.29 14.01
C LYS A 123 -12.14 -17.93 13.90
N ASN A 124 -12.49 -18.49 12.74
CA ASN A 124 -13.80 -19.10 12.48
C ASN A 124 -14.05 -20.35 13.34
N GLU A 125 -12.99 -21.09 13.69
CA GLU A 125 -13.05 -22.20 14.65
C GLU A 125 -13.19 -21.75 16.12
N ASN A 126 -13.17 -20.43 16.37
CA ASN A 126 -13.12 -19.81 17.69
C ASN A 126 -11.92 -20.29 18.52
N PHE A 127 -10.81 -20.64 17.88
CA PHE A 127 -9.64 -21.21 18.55
C PHE A 127 -9.10 -20.26 19.63
N PHE A 128 -8.83 -19.01 19.26
CA PHE A 128 -8.24 -18.01 20.15
C PHE A 128 -9.17 -17.65 21.31
N SER A 129 -10.42 -17.29 21.01
CA SER A 129 -11.39 -16.84 22.01
C SER A 129 -11.81 -17.93 22.99
N ARG A 130 -11.82 -19.22 22.58
CA ARG A 130 -12.04 -20.34 23.50
C ARG A 130 -10.93 -20.50 24.54
N ILE A 131 -9.70 -20.14 24.18
CA ILE A 131 -8.53 -20.25 25.08
C ILE A 131 -8.49 -19.06 26.04
N THR A 132 -8.70 -17.85 25.53
CA THR A 132 -8.56 -16.61 26.30
C THR A 132 -9.83 -16.19 27.04
N GLY A 133 -11.00 -16.68 26.61
CA GLY A 133 -12.30 -16.24 27.10
C GLY A 133 -12.72 -14.84 26.61
N LYS A 134 -11.99 -14.25 25.66
CA LYS A 134 -12.23 -12.91 25.11
C LYS A 134 -11.81 -12.79 23.65
N ASP A 135 -12.24 -11.72 23.00
CA ASP A 135 -11.81 -11.41 21.63
C ASP A 135 -10.31 -11.13 21.56
N ILE A 136 -9.70 -11.51 20.44
CA ILE A 136 -8.29 -11.28 20.12
C ILE A 136 -8.22 -10.49 18.82
N PHE A 137 -7.31 -9.51 18.76
CA PHE A 137 -6.93 -8.83 17.54
C PHE A 137 -6.04 -9.74 16.70
N LEU A 138 -6.38 -9.93 15.44
CA LEU A 138 -5.65 -10.75 14.49
C LEU A 138 -5.19 -9.91 13.31
N THR A 139 -3.93 -10.05 12.91
CA THR A 139 -3.41 -9.39 11.71
C THR A 139 -2.32 -10.23 11.05
N PHE A 140 -2.01 -9.87 9.81
CA PHE A 140 -0.82 -10.30 9.09
C PHE A 140 -0.02 -9.05 8.70
N THR A 141 1.29 -9.07 8.83
CA THR A 141 2.15 -7.97 8.38
C THR A 141 3.34 -8.49 7.58
N ILE A 142 3.92 -7.62 6.77
CA ILE A 142 5.15 -7.88 6.04
C ILE A 142 6.14 -6.84 6.53
N SER A 143 7.29 -7.28 7.05
CA SER A 143 8.31 -6.35 7.52
C SER A 143 8.89 -5.57 6.34
N ASP A 144 9.07 -4.26 6.53
CA ASP A 144 9.70 -3.34 5.56
C ASP A 144 8.98 -3.25 4.19
N TYR A 145 7.68 -3.56 4.13
CA TYR A 145 6.91 -3.53 2.89
C TYR A 145 5.75 -2.53 2.97
N ASP A 146 5.68 -1.62 1.98
CA ASP A 146 4.59 -0.64 1.88
C ASP A 146 3.35 -1.30 1.27
N ILE A 147 2.34 -1.55 2.10
CA ILE A 147 1.12 -2.23 1.70
C ILE A 147 0.02 -1.19 1.50
N ASN A 148 -0.65 -1.22 0.35
CA ASN A 148 -1.79 -0.34 0.08
C ASN A 148 -2.90 -0.49 1.15
N ASN A 149 -3.42 0.65 1.62
CA ASN A 149 -4.53 0.77 2.55
C ASN A 149 -5.74 -0.13 2.22
N LYS A 150 -6.08 -0.34 0.95
CA LYS A 150 -7.17 -1.26 0.54
C LYS A 150 -6.91 -2.69 1.01
N TYR A 151 -5.70 -3.19 0.84
CA TYR A 151 -5.31 -4.52 1.31
C TYR A 151 -5.38 -4.58 2.84
N ILE A 152 -4.77 -3.62 3.54
CA ILE A 152 -4.79 -3.55 5.02
C ILE A 152 -6.24 -3.55 5.52
N ARG A 153 -7.10 -2.72 4.92
CA ARG A 153 -8.50 -2.59 5.32
C ARG A 153 -9.29 -3.88 5.11
N ASN A 154 -9.04 -4.58 4.00
CA ASN A 154 -9.62 -5.88 3.70
C ASN A 154 -9.15 -6.94 4.71
N LEU A 155 -7.83 -7.04 4.92
CA LEU A 155 -7.22 -7.95 5.89
C LEU A 155 -7.83 -7.79 7.29
N ILE A 156 -7.89 -6.55 7.79
CA ILE A 156 -8.47 -6.25 9.10
C ILE A 156 -9.96 -6.61 9.15
N SER A 157 -10.72 -6.39 8.06
CA SER A 157 -12.11 -6.82 7.94
C SER A 157 -12.28 -8.34 7.98
N ARG A 158 -11.40 -9.09 7.30
CA ARG A 158 -11.42 -10.56 7.25
C ARG A 158 -11.13 -11.15 8.62
N LEU A 159 -10.07 -10.65 9.27
CA LEU A 159 -9.56 -11.23 10.51
C LEU A 159 -10.25 -10.73 11.78
N ASN A 160 -10.93 -9.58 11.74
CA ASN A 160 -11.56 -8.98 12.92
C ASN A 160 -13.01 -8.58 12.65
N ASP A 161 -13.96 -9.31 13.23
CA ASP A 161 -15.39 -8.98 13.31
C ASP A 161 -15.78 -8.44 14.71
N ASN A 162 -14.78 -8.12 15.52
CA ASN A 162 -14.90 -7.62 16.89
C ASN A 162 -14.56 -6.12 16.97
N HIS A 163 -14.50 -5.58 18.20
CA HIS A 163 -14.26 -4.16 18.46
C HIS A 163 -12.90 -3.64 17.93
N TYR A 164 -11.87 -4.49 17.83
CA TYR A 164 -10.55 -4.07 17.33
C TYR A 164 -10.57 -3.61 15.89
N LYS A 165 -11.50 -4.10 15.06
CA LYS A 165 -11.67 -3.60 13.69
C LYS A 165 -11.91 -2.09 13.68
N LYS A 166 -12.82 -1.62 14.53
CA LYS A 166 -13.15 -0.19 14.61
C LYS A 166 -11.96 0.61 15.14
N GLU A 167 -11.31 0.11 16.17
CA GLU A 167 -10.14 0.78 16.75
C GLU A 167 -8.98 0.90 15.74
N TYR A 168 -8.72 -0.15 14.97
CA TYR A 168 -7.71 -0.11 13.92
C TYR A 168 -8.09 0.88 12.81
N TYR A 169 -9.36 0.93 12.39
CA TYR A 169 -9.81 1.93 11.42
C TYR A 169 -9.71 3.36 11.94
N ASP A 170 -9.99 3.58 13.23
CA ASP A 170 -9.77 4.89 13.85
C ASP A 170 -8.27 5.25 13.89
N TRP A 171 -7.38 4.26 14.06
CA TRP A 171 -5.93 4.46 13.93
C TRP A 171 -5.52 4.78 12.48
N MET A 172 -6.03 4.06 11.47
CA MET A 172 -5.76 4.35 10.06
C MET A 172 -6.10 5.80 9.67
N LYS A 173 -7.17 6.37 10.22
CA LYS A 173 -7.51 7.78 10.00
C LYS A 173 -6.46 8.74 10.53
N SER A 174 -5.84 8.40 11.65
CA SER A 174 -4.83 9.24 12.29
C SER A 174 -3.55 9.37 11.45
N TRP A 175 -3.34 8.49 10.47
CA TRP A 175 -2.22 8.57 9.52
C TRP A 175 -2.29 9.81 8.63
N GLY A 176 -3.48 10.41 8.49
CA GLY A 176 -3.66 11.68 7.79
C GLY A 176 -3.65 11.57 6.26
N THR A 177 -3.62 10.35 5.71
CA THR A 177 -3.62 10.06 4.26
C THR A 177 -4.68 10.84 3.49
N TYR A 178 -5.89 10.95 4.07
CA TYR A 178 -7.04 11.58 3.43
C TYR A 178 -7.42 12.92 4.05
N LYS A 179 -6.49 13.58 4.76
CA LYS A 179 -6.76 14.82 5.48
C LYS A 179 -7.42 15.91 4.61
N ASP A 180 -6.97 16.06 3.37
CA ASP A 180 -7.50 17.07 2.44
C ASP A 180 -8.88 16.72 1.87
N ILE A 181 -9.34 15.48 2.06
CA ILE A 181 -10.66 14.98 1.66
C ILE A 181 -11.41 14.32 2.83
N GLN A 182 -11.10 14.70 4.08
CA GLN A 182 -11.65 14.08 5.29
C GLN A 182 -13.18 14.07 5.29
N GLU A 183 -13.80 15.13 4.78
CA GLU A 183 -15.27 15.23 4.66
C GLU A 183 -15.86 14.09 3.81
N LEU A 184 -15.17 13.66 2.74
CA LEU A 184 -15.60 12.54 1.92
C LEU A 184 -15.40 11.20 2.65
N GLN A 185 -14.27 11.03 3.36
CA GLN A 185 -14.03 9.84 4.17
C GLN A 185 -15.12 9.67 5.24
N ASP A 186 -15.43 10.73 5.98
CA ASP A 186 -16.48 10.73 7.01
C ASP A 186 -17.86 10.39 6.42
N LEU A 187 -18.15 10.88 5.21
CA LEU A 187 -19.41 10.61 4.53
C LEU A 187 -19.54 9.13 4.15
N ILE A 188 -18.49 8.54 3.55
CA ILE A 188 -18.45 7.12 3.18
C ILE A 188 -18.67 6.25 4.43
N GLU A 189 -17.96 6.56 5.51
CA GLU A 189 -18.02 5.81 6.76
C GLU A 189 -19.34 5.97 7.52
N SER A 190 -20.10 7.03 7.25
CA SER A 190 -21.44 7.19 7.82
C SER A 190 -22.42 6.10 7.39
N GLY A 191 -22.08 5.34 6.35
CA GLY A 191 -22.92 4.27 5.77
C GLY A 191 -24.16 4.78 5.03
N LYS A 192 -24.35 6.10 4.97
CA LYS A 192 -25.35 6.73 4.10
C LYS A 192 -24.73 6.74 2.71
N GLY A 193 -25.06 5.73 1.89
CA GLY A 193 -24.46 5.53 0.58
C GLY A 193 -24.25 6.83 -0.20
N ILE A 194 -23.07 6.95 -0.81
CA ILE A 194 -22.62 8.16 -1.49
C ILE A 194 -23.04 8.18 -2.95
N THR A 195 -23.08 9.38 -3.54
CA THR A 195 -23.40 9.61 -4.94
C THR A 195 -22.25 10.29 -5.67
N GLN A 196 -22.29 10.26 -7.00
CA GLN A 196 -21.32 11.01 -7.82
C GLN A 196 -21.31 12.51 -7.48
N GLN A 197 -22.45 13.09 -7.07
CA GLN A 197 -22.54 14.50 -6.71
C GLN A 197 -21.76 14.83 -5.43
N ASP A 198 -21.68 13.87 -4.49
CA ASP A 198 -20.91 14.02 -3.25
C ASP A 198 -19.40 13.92 -3.52
N VAL A 199 -19.01 13.09 -4.48
CA VAL A 199 -17.60 12.86 -4.88
C VAL A 199 -17.07 13.98 -5.78
N TYR A 200 -17.94 14.56 -6.62
CA TYR A 200 -17.56 15.51 -7.67
C TYR A 200 -16.62 16.64 -7.21
N PRO A 201 -16.87 17.35 -6.09
CA PRO A 201 -16.02 18.46 -5.66
C PRO A 201 -14.57 18.06 -5.37
N PHE A 202 -14.34 16.81 -4.96
CA PHE A 202 -13.03 16.25 -4.64
C PHE A 202 -12.33 15.69 -5.89
N ALA A 203 -13.08 15.07 -6.80
CA ALA A 203 -12.53 14.57 -8.07
C ALA A 203 -12.22 15.69 -9.08
N LEU A 204 -12.93 16.82 -9.00
CA LEU A 204 -12.75 17.95 -9.90
C LEU A 204 -11.33 18.55 -9.80
N LYS A 205 -10.82 18.73 -8.58
CA LYS A 205 -9.52 19.35 -8.32
C LYS A 205 -8.39 18.34 -8.57
N PRO A 206 -7.40 18.61 -9.45
CA PRO A 206 -6.28 17.70 -9.67
C PRO A 206 -5.56 17.29 -8.38
N SER A 207 -5.37 18.22 -7.44
CA SER A 207 -4.67 17.99 -6.16
C SER A 207 -5.36 17.00 -5.22
N THR A 208 -6.65 16.72 -5.41
CA THR A 208 -7.40 15.75 -4.56
C THR A 208 -7.96 14.59 -5.35
N ARG A 209 -7.86 14.61 -6.69
CA ARG A 209 -8.53 13.64 -7.56
C ARG A 209 -8.02 12.22 -7.40
N GLU A 210 -6.70 12.04 -7.36
CA GLU A 210 -6.07 10.74 -7.16
C GLU A 210 -6.42 10.18 -5.77
N LEU A 211 -6.27 10.98 -4.71
CA LEU A 211 -6.69 10.61 -3.35
C LEU A 211 -8.19 10.24 -3.29
N THR A 212 -9.04 10.95 -4.04
CA THR A 212 -10.47 10.66 -4.12
C THR A 212 -10.72 9.29 -4.75
N TYR A 213 -10.02 8.98 -5.84
CA TYR A 213 -10.14 7.66 -6.48
C TYR A 213 -9.63 6.55 -5.54
N GLN A 214 -8.46 6.71 -4.94
CA GLN A 214 -7.87 5.76 -4.00
C GLN A 214 -8.78 5.50 -2.78
N LEU A 215 -9.38 6.55 -2.21
CA LEU A 215 -10.34 6.42 -1.12
C LEU A 215 -11.58 5.63 -1.55
N LEU A 216 -12.11 5.86 -2.75
CA LEU A 216 -13.25 5.08 -3.25
C LEU A 216 -12.87 3.62 -3.52
N ASP A 217 -11.68 3.38 -4.08
CA ASP A 217 -11.14 2.05 -4.32
C ASP A 217 -10.98 1.26 -3.02
N GLU A 218 -10.42 1.89 -1.98
CA GLU A 218 -10.29 1.33 -0.63
C GLU A 218 -11.64 0.89 -0.03
N TYR A 219 -12.73 1.57 -0.40
CA TYR A 219 -14.09 1.29 0.07
C TYR A 219 -14.97 0.54 -0.96
N ASN A 220 -14.41 0.10 -2.09
CA ASN A 220 -15.13 -0.55 -3.19
C ASN A 220 -16.35 0.28 -3.67
N SER A 221 -16.15 1.59 -3.82
CA SER A 221 -17.16 2.59 -4.21
C SER A 221 -16.74 3.37 -5.47
N GLU A 222 -15.88 2.80 -6.30
CA GLU A 222 -15.32 3.38 -7.53
C GLU A 222 -16.43 3.70 -8.54
N ASN A 223 -17.56 3.01 -8.46
CA ASN A 223 -18.73 3.17 -9.34
C ASN A 223 -19.38 4.56 -9.26
N VAL A 224 -19.10 5.36 -8.23
CA VAL A 224 -19.57 6.75 -8.12
C VAL A 224 -18.51 7.79 -8.50
N PHE A 225 -17.32 7.36 -8.91
CA PHE A 225 -16.30 8.28 -9.41
C PHE A 225 -16.75 8.90 -10.74
N PRO A 226 -16.63 10.22 -10.94
CA PRO A 226 -17.09 10.86 -12.18
C PRO A 226 -16.32 10.36 -13.41
N THR A 227 -17.05 9.85 -14.41
CA THR A 227 -16.45 9.18 -15.57
C THR A 227 -15.64 10.12 -16.46
N GLU A 228 -15.91 11.43 -16.44
CA GLU A 228 -15.09 12.43 -17.15
C GLU A 228 -13.66 12.55 -16.60
N PHE A 229 -13.42 12.09 -15.37
CA PHE A 229 -12.10 12.07 -14.73
C PHE A 229 -11.46 10.69 -14.76
N LEU A 230 -12.11 9.68 -15.36
CA LEU A 230 -11.63 8.31 -15.42
C LEU A 230 -10.85 8.05 -16.72
N SER A 231 -9.66 8.64 -16.82
CA SER A 231 -8.73 8.44 -17.94
C SER A 231 -7.28 8.53 -17.47
N ILE A 232 -6.35 7.88 -18.20
CA ILE A 232 -4.89 7.97 -17.91
C ILE A 232 -4.43 9.43 -17.87
N VAL A 233 -4.86 10.26 -18.83
CA VAL A 233 -4.50 11.69 -18.85
C VAL A 233 -4.95 12.41 -17.57
N LYS A 234 -6.14 12.11 -17.05
CA LYS A 234 -6.66 12.76 -15.83
C LYS A 234 -6.00 12.25 -14.55
N ALA A 235 -5.63 10.98 -14.53
CA ALA A 235 -4.82 10.39 -13.46
C ALA A 235 -3.40 10.99 -13.46
N ALA A 236 -2.75 11.04 -14.63
CA ALA A 236 -1.43 11.63 -14.81
C ALA A 236 -1.39 13.12 -14.43
N GLU A 237 -2.41 13.89 -14.81
CA GLU A 237 -2.55 15.30 -14.40
C GLU A 237 -2.59 15.44 -12.86
N ALA A 238 -3.35 14.58 -12.17
CA ALA A 238 -3.45 14.59 -10.71
C ALA A 238 -2.13 14.20 -10.05
N ASN A 239 -1.49 13.13 -10.55
CA ASN A 239 -0.22 12.65 -10.03
C ASN A 239 0.88 13.70 -10.18
N LEU A 240 1.01 14.35 -11.34
CA LEU A 240 1.97 15.44 -11.55
C LEU A 240 1.71 16.62 -10.61
N VAL A 241 0.45 17.03 -10.45
CA VAL A 241 0.10 18.15 -9.56
C VAL A 241 0.50 17.86 -8.11
N ASN A 242 0.28 16.63 -7.64
CA ASN A 242 0.69 16.22 -6.30
C ASN A 242 2.21 16.11 -6.15
N TRP A 243 2.88 15.52 -7.15
CA TRP A 243 4.34 15.43 -7.16
C TRP A 243 5.02 16.80 -7.11
N LEU A 244 4.53 17.77 -7.89
CA LEU A 244 5.05 19.15 -7.87
C LEU A 244 4.92 19.81 -6.49
N ALA A 245 3.88 19.46 -5.72
CA ALA A 245 3.65 20.06 -4.40
C ALA A 245 4.67 19.61 -3.34
N TYR A 246 5.48 18.58 -3.59
CA TYR A 246 6.51 18.16 -2.64
C TYR A 246 7.54 19.28 -2.39
N PRO A 247 8.02 19.44 -1.14
CA PRO A 247 8.98 20.49 -0.79
C PRO A 247 10.32 20.44 -1.54
N THR A 248 10.71 19.24 -2.00
CA THR A 248 11.93 19.01 -2.79
C THR A 248 11.76 19.34 -4.27
N GLU A 249 10.53 19.48 -4.74
CA GLU A 249 10.17 19.72 -6.12
C GLU A 249 9.79 21.21 -6.32
N LEU A 250 8.55 21.49 -6.74
CA LEU A 250 8.10 22.87 -6.94
C LEU A 250 7.68 23.51 -5.62
N ASN A 251 7.30 22.70 -4.63
CA ASN A 251 6.72 23.13 -3.35
C ASN A 251 5.47 24.01 -3.54
N ALA A 252 4.72 23.75 -4.61
CA ALA A 252 3.47 24.43 -4.92
C ALA A 252 2.64 23.61 -5.91
N TYR A 253 1.32 23.81 -5.90
CA TYR A 253 0.49 23.41 -7.02
C TYR A 253 0.68 24.41 -8.18
N PRO A 254 0.67 23.94 -9.44
CA PRO A 254 0.70 24.85 -10.58
C PRO A 254 -0.56 25.72 -10.63
N ASP A 255 -0.40 26.98 -11.04
CA ASP A 255 -1.52 27.89 -11.28
C ASP A 255 -2.27 27.51 -12.57
N GLU A 256 -1.52 27.05 -13.57
CA GLU A 256 -2.05 26.57 -14.86
C GLU A 256 -1.31 25.30 -15.28
N ILE A 257 -2.06 24.36 -15.84
CA ILE A 257 -1.56 23.10 -16.38
C ILE A 257 -2.35 22.74 -17.65
N GLU A 258 -1.65 22.30 -18.68
CA GLU A 258 -2.21 21.92 -19.96
C GLU A 258 -1.59 20.61 -20.43
N TYR A 259 -2.43 19.69 -20.91
CA TYR A 259 -1.97 18.48 -21.56
C TYR A 259 -1.43 18.81 -22.96
N LEU A 260 -0.25 18.28 -23.29
CA LEU A 260 0.37 18.45 -24.60
C LEU A 260 0.11 17.25 -25.50
N ASN A 261 0.69 16.10 -25.16
CA ASN A 261 0.61 14.87 -25.95
C ASN A 261 1.08 13.66 -25.16
N ARG A 262 0.73 12.48 -25.69
CA ARG A 262 1.33 11.21 -25.31
C ARG A 262 2.57 10.97 -26.16
N VAL A 263 3.65 10.55 -25.53
CA VAL A 263 4.87 10.09 -26.19
C VAL A 263 5.07 8.62 -25.85
N SER A 264 5.32 7.79 -26.86
CA SER A 264 5.57 6.36 -26.67
C SER A 264 7.01 6.02 -27.00
N ILE A 265 7.65 5.19 -26.18
CA ILE A 265 8.96 4.59 -26.42
C ILE A 265 8.76 3.07 -26.50
N GLY A 266 9.26 2.44 -27.56
CA GLY A 266 9.28 0.98 -27.70
C GLY A 266 10.01 0.61 -28.98
N PRO A 267 10.65 -0.56 -29.08
CA PRO A 267 11.18 -1.02 -30.36
C PRO A 267 10.05 -1.37 -31.32
N ASP A 268 10.34 -1.24 -32.62
CA ASP A 268 9.49 -1.79 -33.67
C ASP A 268 9.42 -3.32 -33.50
N GLU A 269 8.33 -3.80 -32.90
CA GLU A 269 7.86 -5.20 -32.76
C GLU A 269 8.29 -5.99 -31.49
N ASN A 270 7.26 -6.49 -30.76
CA ASN A 270 7.27 -7.50 -29.69
C ASN A 270 8.02 -7.19 -28.37
N GLN A 271 8.12 -5.92 -27.97
CA GLN A 271 8.43 -5.53 -26.58
C GLN A 271 7.39 -4.54 -26.07
N ASP A 272 7.32 -4.38 -24.75
CA ASP A 272 6.38 -3.46 -24.10
C ASP A 272 6.57 -2.04 -24.62
N VAL A 273 5.46 -1.41 -25.01
CA VAL A 273 5.44 -0.01 -25.40
C VAL A 273 5.22 0.81 -24.14
N PHE A 274 6.17 1.70 -23.86
CA PHE A 274 6.16 2.61 -22.72
C PHE A 274 5.49 3.92 -23.10
N HIS A 275 4.36 4.26 -22.49
CA HIS A 275 3.60 5.47 -22.75
C HIS A 275 3.79 6.53 -21.67
N TYR A 276 4.07 7.76 -22.08
CA TYR A 276 4.23 8.89 -21.19
C TYR A 276 3.22 9.97 -21.54
N GLU A 277 2.56 10.52 -20.53
CA GLU A 277 1.71 11.70 -20.67
C GLU A 277 2.53 12.96 -20.37
N VAL A 278 2.56 13.89 -21.32
CA VAL A 278 3.32 15.13 -21.19
C VAL A 278 2.38 16.31 -20.99
N PHE A 279 2.70 17.13 -20.00
CA PHE A 279 2.00 18.35 -19.66
C PHE A 279 2.96 19.53 -19.75
N GLN A 280 2.40 20.73 -19.98
CA GLN A 280 3.06 21.96 -19.59
C GLN A 280 2.34 22.58 -18.40
N TYR A 281 3.09 23.18 -17.48
CA TYR A 281 2.53 23.88 -16.34
C TYR A 281 3.30 25.15 -16.04
N ARG A 282 2.71 26.06 -15.27
CA ARG A 282 3.38 27.26 -14.77
C ARG A 282 2.83 27.70 -13.42
N VAL A 283 3.60 28.56 -12.78
CA VAL A 283 3.24 29.28 -11.55
C VAL A 283 3.40 30.78 -11.75
N ASN A 284 2.65 31.56 -10.99
CA ASN A 284 2.64 33.02 -11.02
C ASN A 284 3.56 33.61 -9.94
N GLU A 285 3.92 34.88 -10.09
CA GLU A 285 4.59 35.63 -9.02
C GLU A 285 3.72 35.61 -7.74
N PRO A 286 4.34 35.50 -6.53
CA PRO A 286 5.77 35.67 -6.24
C PRO A 286 6.57 34.36 -6.20
N HIS A 287 6.06 33.26 -6.78
CA HIS A 287 6.77 31.98 -6.75
C HIS A 287 8.13 32.06 -7.47
N TRP A 288 9.15 31.37 -6.96
CA TRP A 288 10.52 31.46 -7.50
C TRP A 288 10.61 30.99 -8.97
N ALA A 289 9.83 29.97 -9.33
CA ALA A 289 9.77 29.43 -10.68
C ALA A 289 8.92 30.27 -11.65
N ALA A 290 8.29 31.36 -11.20
CA ALA A 290 7.44 32.19 -12.06
C ALA A 290 8.22 32.79 -13.25
N SER A 291 9.51 33.09 -13.05
CA SER A 291 10.38 33.60 -14.11
C SER A 291 10.70 32.58 -15.19
N ASP A 292 10.48 31.29 -14.93
CA ASP A 292 10.72 30.18 -15.87
C ASP A 292 9.52 29.95 -16.80
N GLY A 293 8.33 30.46 -16.45
CA GLY A 293 7.15 30.42 -17.30
C GLY A 293 6.62 29.00 -17.45
N TRP A 294 6.31 28.57 -18.68
CA TRP A 294 5.87 27.21 -18.95
C TRP A 294 7.04 26.21 -18.86
N MET A 295 6.84 25.18 -18.05
CA MET A 295 7.76 24.06 -17.82
C MET A 295 7.07 22.76 -18.23
N LEU A 296 7.85 21.74 -18.61
CA LEU A 296 7.32 20.42 -18.96
C LEU A 296 7.26 19.51 -17.73
N GLY A 297 6.17 18.75 -17.60
CA GLY A 297 6.06 17.64 -16.68
C GLY A 297 5.76 16.35 -17.44
N VAL A 298 6.42 15.27 -17.05
CA VAL A 298 6.31 13.94 -17.66
C VAL A 298 5.81 12.96 -16.61
N VAL A 299 4.82 12.15 -16.98
CA VAL A 299 4.26 11.11 -16.11
C VAL A 299 4.19 9.78 -16.87
N GLY A 300 4.68 8.71 -16.26
CA GLY A 300 4.76 7.37 -16.84
C GLY A 300 6.14 6.73 -16.61
N PRO A 301 6.43 5.57 -17.21
CA PRO A 301 5.63 4.94 -18.23
C PRO A 301 4.35 4.31 -17.69
N TYR A 302 3.35 4.31 -18.56
CA TYR A 302 2.20 3.43 -18.56
C TYR A 302 2.39 2.37 -19.65
N PHE A 303 1.77 1.22 -19.47
CA PHE A 303 1.77 0.10 -20.41
C PHE A 303 0.47 0.07 -21.20
N ASP A 304 0.40 -0.80 -22.22
CA ASP A 304 -0.79 -0.94 -23.07
C ASP A 304 -2.04 -1.37 -22.28
N ASP A 305 -1.85 -2.10 -21.19
CA ASP A 305 -2.90 -2.61 -20.30
C ASP A 305 -3.11 -1.76 -19.04
N SER A 306 -2.36 -0.67 -18.87
CA SER A 306 -2.54 0.24 -17.74
C SER A 306 -3.94 0.85 -17.72
N LEU A 307 -4.52 0.88 -16.52
CA LEU A 307 -5.80 1.47 -16.23
C LEU A 307 -5.64 2.89 -15.68
N PRO A 308 -6.68 3.74 -15.75
CA PRO A 308 -6.67 5.03 -15.07
C PRO A 308 -6.39 4.87 -13.57
N TYR A 309 -5.51 5.71 -13.03
CA TYR A 309 -5.05 5.70 -11.64
C TYR A 309 -4.16 4.53 -11.23
N ASP A 310 -3.67 3.73 -12.19
CA ASP A 310 -2.49 2.89 -11.95
C ASP A 310 -1.28 3.75 -11.61
N PHE A 311 -0.40 3.22 -10.78
CA PHE A 311 0.80 3.89 -10.33
C PHE A 311 1.77 4.15 -11.51
N PRO A 312 2.11 5.41 -11.82
CA PRO A 312 3.11 5.69 -12.84
C PRO A 312 4.50 5.34 -12.31
N GLN A 313 5.30 4.63 -13.11
CA GLN A 313 6.64 4.18 -12.70
C GLN A 313 7.65 5.33 -12.57
N ALA A 314 7.35 6.51 -13.14
CA ALA A 314 8.08 7.75 -12.90
C ALA A 314 7.19 8.99 -13.09
N THR A 315 7.49 10.03 -12.31
CA THR A 315 6.93 11.38 -12.48
C THR A 315 8.07 12.37 -12.32
N PHE A 316 8.21 13.29 -13.27
CA PHE A 316 9.39 14.16 -13.31
C PHE A 316 9.13 15.49 -14.01
N SER A 317 9.86 16.52 -13.59
CA SER A 317 9.94 17.80 -14.28
C SER A 317 11.29 18.48 -14.05
N ARG A 318 11.90 19.04 -15.09
CA ARG A 318 13.01 19.99 -14.94
C ARG A 318 12.48 21.39 -14.67
N MET A 319 12.79 21.92 -13.49
CA MET A 319 12.41 23.26 -13.07
C MET A 319 13.54 24.28 -13.32
N ASP A 320 14.24 24.14 -14.46
CA ASP A 320 15.33 25.02 -14.85
C ASP A 320 15.11 25.63 -16.25
N SER A 321 15.92 26.64 -16.58
CA SER A 321 15.82 27.36 -17.84
C SER A 321 16.07 26.52 -19.12
N VAL A 322 16.52 25.26 -18.99
CA VAL A 322 16.71 24.32 -20.12
C VAL A 322 15.37 23.80 -20.62
N ALA A 323 14.34 23.74 -19.77
CA ALA A 323 12.98 23.29 -20.12
C ALA A 323 12.39 24.02 -21.35
N ARG A 324 12.80 25.27 -21.61
CA ARG A 324 12.33 26.07 -22.74
C ARG A 324 12.87 25.67 -24.12
N LYS A 325 13.84 24.75 -24.17
CA LYS A 325 14.56 24.39 -25.40
C LYS A 325 14.42 22.92 -25.79
N ILE A 326 13.71 22.15 -24.99
CA ILE A 326 13.51 20.72 -25.16
C ILE A 326 12.09 20.45 -25.65
N THR A 327 11.93 19.47 -26.53
CA THR A 327 10.60 19.02 -26.97
C THR A 327 10.06 17.97 -25.98
N PRO A 328 8.73 17.75 -25.93
CA PRO A 328 8.13 16.65 -25.18
C PRO A 328 8.83 15.30 -25.38
N GLU A 329 9.19 14.96 -26.63
CA GLU A 329 9.84 13.70 -26.98
C GLU A 329 11.26 13.61 -26.40
N GLN A 330 12.01 14.72 -26.41
CA GLN A 330 13.35 14.77 -25.84
C GLN A 330 13.33 14.63 -24.31
N GLU A 331 12.35 15.24 -23.64
CA GLU A 331 12.21 15.12 -22.20
C GLU A 331 11.81 13.70 -21.79
N VAL A 332 10.85 13.11 -22.49
CA VAL A 332 10.41 11.73 -22.27
C VAL A 332 11.56 10.74 -22.49
N GLN A 333 12.36 10.90 -23.55
CA GLN A 333 13.55 10.06 -23.76
C GLN A 333 14.51 10.16 -22.57
N TRP A 334 14.74 11.37 -22.06
CA TRP A 334 15.64 11.56 -20.93
C TRP A 334 15.10 10.92 -19.65
N VAL A 335 13.81 11.12 -19.33
CA VAL A 335 13.16 10.52 -18.16
C VAL A 335 13.21 9.00 -18.22
N HIS A 336 12.94 8.42 -19.40
CA HIS A 336 13.04 6.98 -19.58
C HIS A 336 14.45 6.45 -19.30
N GLU A 337 15.49 7.08 -19.88
CA GLU A 337 16.88 6.64 -19.74
C GLU A 337 17.46 6.85 -18.34
N HIS A 338 17.09 7.94 -17.66
CA HIS A 338 17.79 8.39 -16.45
C HIS A 338 17.00 8.20 -15.16
N ILE A 339 15.68 8.03 -15.25
CA ILE A 339 14.83 7.81 -14.08
C ILE A 339 14.29 6.39 -14.12
N PHE A 340 13.52 6.04 -15.16
CA PHE A 340 12.86 4.72 -15.22
C PHE A 340 13.86 3.57 -15.29
N LEU A 341 14.77 3.56 -16.28
CA LEU A 341 15.72 2.45 -16.44
C LEU A 341 16.75 2.33 -15.30
N GLN A 342 17.06 3.43 -14.60
CA GLN A 342 17.97 3.37 -13.44
C GLN A 342 17.31 2.78 -12.19
N ASN A 343 15.99 2.96 -12.04
CA ASN A 343 15.25 2.36 -10.94
C ASN A 343 15.01 0.85 -11.12
N GLN A 344 15.28 0.32 -12.32
CA GLN A 344 15.13 -1.10 -12.68
C GLN A 344 16.47 -1.86 -12.65
N SER A 345 17.59 -1.18 -12.37
CA SER A 345 18.97 -1.72 -12.39
C SER A 345 19.56 -1.79 -11.00
#